data_AF-A0A4Q3A7S6-F1
#
_entry.id   AF-A0A4Q3A7S6-F1
#
_cell.length_a   1.000
_cell.length_b   1.000
_cell.length_c   1.000
_cell.angle_alpha   90.00
_cell.angle_beta   90.00
_cell.angle_gamma   90.00
#
_symmetry.space_group_name_H-M   'P 1'
#
loop_
_entity.id
_entity.type
_entity.pdbx_description
1 polymer ?
#
loop_
_entity_poly.entity_id
_entity_poly.type
_entity_poly.pdbx_seq_one_letter_code
_entity_poly.pdbx_strand_id
1 'polypeptide(L)'
;MSQAPEDLLLAARTQVETLQRDFQAQSELLNEESATVTSLRGEVAILTAEIGTLKAERDSAKAETTAMQSRIADLQASQADFDTRVQTEVARVVASTGTTFPARVTPAGDPQQAPNISVSDLIARYDELVSANKPEEAAKFYQQHLAQLLTRT
;
A
#
# COMPACT_ATOMS: atom_id res chain seq x y z
N MET A 1 21.56 7.00 -101.28
CA MET A 1 22.28 8.27 -101.05
C MET A 1 22.97 8.14 -99.71
N SER A 2 24.32 8.18 -99.69
CA SER A 2 25.10 8.11 -98.45
C SER A 2 25.06 9.48 -97.79
N GLN A 3 24.81 9.55 -96.48
CA GLN A 3 24.93 10.82 -95.74
C GLN A 3 26.36 11.35 -95.85
N ALA A 4 26.49 12.67 -95.92
CA ALA A 4 27.79 13.31 -95.94
C ALA A 4 28.48 13.07 -94.58
N PRO A 5 29.79 12.81 -94.54
CA PRO A 5 30.52 12.52 -93.31
C PRO A 5 30.40 13.63 -92.26
N GLU A 6 30.19 14.88 -92.68
CA GLU A 6 29.95 16.03 -91.80
C GLU A 6 28.64 15.88 -91.01
N ASP A 7 27.58 15.37 -91.63
CA ASP A 7 26.27 15.15 -90.97
C ASP A 7 26.37 14.07 -89.90
N LEU A 8 27.14 13.00 -90.17
CA LEU A 8 27.41 11.93 -89.21
C LEU A 8 28.23 12.42 -88.02
N LEU A 9 29.23 13.27 -88.27
CA LEU A 9 30.04 13.90 -87.22
C LEU A 9 29.21 14.83 -86.33
N LEU A 10 28.31 15.61 -86.92
CA LEU A 10 27.39 16.46 -86.18
C LEU A 10 26.45 15.63 -85.31
N ALA A 11 25.84 14.58 -85.88
CA ALA A 11 24.95 13.69 -85.14
C ALA A 11 25.66 13.00 -83.95
N ALA A 12 26.89 12.51 -84.18
CA ALA A 12 27.70 11.90 -83.13
C ALA A 12 28.02 12.89 -82.00
N ARG A 13 28.34 14.15 -82.31
CA ARG A 13 28.59 15.19 -81.29
C ARG A 13 27.36 15.45 -80.43
N THR A 14 26.19 15.62 -81.06
CA THR A 14 24.92 15.81 -80.34
C THR A 14 24.59 14.62 -79.44
N GLN A 15 24.88 13.40 -79.91
CA GLN A 15 24.69 12.19 -79.11
C GLN A 15 25.62 12.16 -77.90
N VAL A 16 26.91 12.49 -78.08
CA VAL A 16 27.88 12.59 -76.98
C VAL A 16 27.46 13.64 -75.95
N GLU A 17 27.01 14.82 -76.39
CA GLU A 17 26.51 15.86 -75.49
C GLU A 17 25.27 15.41 -74.70
N THR A 18 24.39 14.61 -75.32
CA THR A 18 23.23 14.03 -74.64
C THR A 18 23.64 13.01 -73.60
N LEU A 19 24.52 12.06 -73.96
CA LEU A 19 25.09 11.08 -73.04
C LEU A 19 25.82 11.73 -71.86
N GLN A 20 26.53 12.84 -72.10
CA GLN A 20 27.19 13.59 -71.03
C GLN A 20 26.19 14.21 -70.05
N ARG A 21 25.09 14.79 -70.56
CA ARG A 21 24.02 15.32 -69.71
C ARG A 21 23.33 14.20 -68.91
N ASP A 22 23.02 13.09 -69.56
CA ASP A 22 22.38 11.94 -68.89
C ASP A 22 23.29 11.35 -67.81
N PHE A 23 24.60 11.24 -68.07
CA PHE A 23 25.58 10.78 -67.08
C PHE A 23 25.67 11.73 -65.88
N GLN A 24 25.67 13.04 -66.11
CA GLN A 24 25.65 14.04 -65.03
C GLN A 24 24.40 13.89 -64.17
N ALA A 25 23.21 13.80 -64.78
CA ALA A 25 21.95 13.61 -64.06
C ALA A 25 21.94 12.28 -63.26
N GLN A 26 22.47 11.20 -63.84
CA GLN A 26 22.58 9.92 -63.12
C GLN A 26 23.56 10.00 -61.94
N SER A 27 24.66 10.74 -62.08
CA SER A 27 25.61 10.94 -60.99
C SER A 27 25.01 11.76 -59.85
N GLU A 28 24.18 12.76 -60.15
CA GLU A 28 23.45 13.55 -59.15
C GLU A 28 22.44 12.68 -58.40
N LEU A 29 21.63 11.89 -59.12
CA LEU A 29 20.67 10.97 -58.54
C LEU A 29 21.34 9.95 -57.61
N LEU A 30 22.48 9.38 -58.02
CA LEU A 30 23.24 8.43 -57.21
C LEU A 30 23.76 9.07 -55.91
N ASN A 31 24.17 10.34 -55.97
CA ASN A 31 24.62 11.08 -54.79
C ASN A 31 23.45 11.34 -53.82
N GLU A 32 22.28 11.70 -54.35
CA GLU A 32 21.07 11.87 -53.56
C GLU A 32 20.63 10.57 -52.89
N GLU A 33 20.55 9.47 -53.63
CA GLU A 33 20.21 8.15 -53.08
C GLU A 33 21.21 7.71 -52.01
N SER A 34 22.51 7.97 -52.22
CA SER A 34 23.56 7.66 -51.24
C SER A 34 23.38 8.46 -49.94
N ALA A 35 22.98 9.74 -50.04
CA ALA A 35 22.66 10.57 -48.89
C ALA A 35 21.41 10.05 -48.16
N THR A 36 20.35 9.70 -48.89
CA THR A 36 19.13 9.11 -48.32
C THR A 36 19.41 7.81 -47.59
N VAL A 37 20.18 6.89 -48.19
CA VAL A 37 20.57 5.62 -47.54
C VAL A 37 21.36 5.87 -46.25
N THR A 38 22.24 6.87 -46.25
CA THR A 38 22.99 7.26 -45.05
C THR A 38 22.07 7.77 -43.94
N SER A 39 21.09 8.62 -44.28
CA SER A 39 20.08 9.11 -43.33
C SER A 39 19.27 7.97 -42.72
N LEU A 40 18.71 7.11 -43.58
CA LEU A 40 17.88 5.97 -43.14
C LEU A 40 18.65 5.01 -42.25
N ARG A 41 19.94 4.77 -42.53
CA ARG A 41 20.80 3.98 -41.64
C ARG A 41 20.97 4.62 -40.26
N GLY A 42 21.08 5.95 -40.20
CA GLY A 42 21.11 6.69 -38.95
C GLY A 42 19.80 6.55 -38.16
N GLU A 43 18.66 6.73 -38.82
CA GLU A 43 17.34 6.56 -38.21
C GLU A 43 17.12 5.14 -37.67
N VAL A 44 17.50 4.11 -38.45
CA VAL A 44 17.43 2.71 -38.00
C VAL A 44 18.30 2.47 -36.77
N ALA A 45 19.49 3.06 -36.70
CA ALA A 45 20.37 2.94 -35.54
C ALA A 45 19.75 3.57 -34.28
N ILE A 46 19.14 4.76 -34.42
CA ILE A 46 18.44 5.45 -33.33
C ILE A 46 17.25 4.61 -32.84
N LEU A 47 16.37 4.18 -33.75
CA LEU A 47 15.21 3.35 -33.41
C LEU A 47 15.62 2.02 -32.75
N THR A 48 16.72 1.43 -33.20
CA THR A 48 17.26 0.21 -32.57
C THR A 48 17.69 0.46 -31.13
N ALA A 49 18.33 1.59 -30.85
CA ALA A 49 18.72 1.98 -29.49
C ALA A 49 17.50 2.25 -28.61
N GLU A 50 16.49 2.97 -29.12
CA GLU A 50 15.24 3.24 -28.41
C GLU A 50 14.48 1.96 -28.06
N ILE A 51 14.39 1.01 -28.99
CA ILE A 51 13.80 -0.32 -28.74
C ILE A 51 14.58 -1.05 -27.62
N GLY A 52 15.90 -0.91 -27.58
CA GLY A 52 16.74 -1.45 -26.51
C GLY A 52 16.36 -0.89 -25.14
N THR A 53 16.25 0.44 -25.03
CA THR A 53 15.84 1.13 -23.80
C THR A 53 14.44 0.72 -23.36
N LEU A 54 13.47 0.75 -24.27
CA LEU A 54 12.07 0.38 -23.95
C LEU A 54 11.94 -1.08 -23.47
N LYS A 55 12.74 -2.00 -24.02
CA LYS A 55 12.77 -3.39 -23.54
C LYS A 55 13.26 -3.48 -22.09
N ALA A 56 14.32 -2.75 -21.75
CA ALA A 56 14.86 -2.72 -20.41
C ALA A 56 13.88 -2.11 -19.40
N GLU A 57 13.23 -1.00 -19.75
CA GLU A 57 12.18 -0.38 -18.93
C GLU A 57 11.00 -1.34 -18.69
N ARG A 58 10.55 -2.02 -19.75
CA ARG A 58 9.49 -3.04 -19.67
C ARG A 58 9.87 -4.19 -18.75
N ASP A 59 11.11 -4.66 -18.82
CA ASP A 59 11.59 -5.77 -17.97
C ASP A 59 11.70 -5.33 -16.50
N SER A 60 12.14 -4.08 -16.23
CA SER A 60 12.15 -3.49 -14.87
C SER A 60 10.74 -3.38 -14.30
N ALA A 61 9.79 -2.82 -15.05
CA ALA A 61 8.41 -2.67 -14.61
C ALA A 61 7.74 -4.03 -14.30
N LYS A 62 8.08 -5.07 -15.06
CA LYS A 62 7.61 -6.44 -14.81
C LYS A 62 8.17 -7.02 -13.51
N ALA A 63 9.45 -6.78 -13.22
CA ALA A 63 10.08 -7.19 -11.97
C ALA A 63 9.44 -6.49 -10.77
N GLU A 64 9.23 -5.17 -10.87
CA GLU A 64 8.54 -4.38 -9.84
C GLU A 64 7.11 -4.87 -9.58
N THR A 65 6.36 -5.15 -10.65
CA THR A 65 5.00 -5.71 -10.53
C THR A 65 5.00 -7.04 -9.80
N THR A 66 5.96 -7.91 -10.10
CA THR A 66 6.10 -9.22 -9.44
C THR A 66 6.43 -9.04 -7.95
N ALA A 67 7.32 -8.11 -7.61
CA ALA A 67 7.66 -7.79 -6.23
C ALA A 67 6.46 -7.22 -5.45
N MET A 68 5.67 -6.33 -6.08
CA MET A 68 4.44 -5.79 -5.48
C MET A 68 3.41 -6.89 -5.22
N GLN A 69 3.22 -7.82 -6.16
CA GLN A 69 2.32 -8.96 -5.98
C GLN A 69 2.73 -9.85 -4.80
N SER A 70 4.03 -10.13 -4.64
CA SER A 70 4.55 -10.86 -3.48
C SER A 70 4.23 -10.12 -2.18
N ARG A 71 4.49 -8.81 -2.13
CA ARG A 71 4.22 -8.00 -0.94
C ARG A 71 2.74 -7.96 -0.58
N ILE A 72 1.84 -7.93 -1.57
CA ILE A 72 0.40 -8.01 -1.34
C ILE A 72 0.03 -9.35 -0.69
N ALA A 73 0.56 -10.47 -1.21
CA ALA A 73 0.32 -11.79 -0.65
C ALA A 73 0.81 -11.89 0.81
N ASP A 74 1.99 -11.37 1.11
CA ASP A 74 2.54 -11.34 2.47
C ASP A 74 1.67 -10.51 3.42
N LEU A 75 1.20 -9.34 2.98
CA LEU A 75 0.31 -8.50 3.77
C LEU A 75 -1.05 -9.16 4.02
N GLN A 76 -1.61 -9.85 3.03
CA GLN A 76 -2.84 -10.62 3.18
C GLN A 76 -2.68 -11.77 4.18
N ALA A 77 -1.55 -12.48 4.13
CA ALA A 77 -1.25 -13.52 5.11
C ALA A 77 -1.09 -12.94 6.53
N SER A 78 -0.38 -11.81 6.67
CA SER A 78 -0.23 -11.13 7.96
C SER A 78 -1.56 -10.63 8.51
N GLN A 79 -2.47 -10.15 7.65
CA GLN A 79 -3.81 -9.74 8.06
C GLN A 79 -4.62 -10.93 8.60
N ALA A 80 -4.60 -12.07 7.90
CA ALA A 80 -5.31 -13.27 8.33
C ALA A 80 -4.80 -13.82 9.67
N ASP A 81 -3.48 -13.79 9.90
CA ASP A 81 -2.89 -14.13 11.21
C ASP A 81 -3.37 -13.17 12.30
N PHE A 82 -3.32 -11.87 12.03
CA PHE A 82 -3.77 -10.85 12.98
C PHE A 82 -5.25 -11.03 13.34
N ASP A 83 -6.12 -11.24 12.36
CA ASP A 83 -7.55 -11.48 12.58
C ASP A 83 -7.78 -12.72 13.47
N THR A 84 -7.02 -13.80 13.24
CA THR A 84 -7.10 -15.03 14.06
C THR A 84 -6.67 -14.77 15.50
N ARG A 85 -5.59 -14.00 15.70
CA ARG A 85 -5.09 -13.63 17.04
C ARG A 85 -6.08 -12.74 17.78
N VAL A 86 -6.67 -11.77 17.10
CA VAL A 86 -7.72 -10.90 17.67
C VAL A 86 -8.92 -11.73 18.09
N GLN A 87 -9.41 -12.64 17.23
CA GLN A 87 -10.53 -13.52 17.59
C GLN A 87 -10.22 -14.39 18.81
N THR A 88 -9.01 -14.93 18.89
CA THR A 88 -8.55 -15.74 20.02
C THR A 88 -8.52 -14.92 21.31
N GLU A 89 -7.96 -13.71 21.28
CA GLU A 89 -7.94 -12.84 22.47
C GLU A 89 -9.33 -12.36 22.86
N VAL A 90 -10.21 -12.05 21.91
CA VAL A 90 -11.62 -11.73 22.20
C VAL A 90 -12.30 -12.89 22.92
N ALA A 91 -12.14 -14.13 22.43
CA ALA A 91 -12.71 -15.31 23.08
C ALA A 91 -12.16 -15.50 24.51
N ARG A 92 -10.84 -15.29 24.69
CA ARG A 92 -10.18 -15.36 26.00
C ARG A 92 -10.69 -14.30 26.98
N VAL A 93 -10.84 -13.06 26.53
CA VAL A 93 -11.38 -11.96 27.35
C VAL A 93 -12.82 -12.26 27.75
N VAL A 94 -13.67 -12.69 26.81
CA VAL A 94 -15.06 -13.06 27.12
C VAL A 94 -15.11 -14.21 28.14
N ALA A 95 -14.24 -15.21 28.02
CA ALA A 95 -14.18 -16.31 28.98
C ALA A 95 -13.70 -15.86 30.37
N SER A 96 -12.80 -14.87 30.45
CA SER A 96 -12.26 -14.39 31.73
C SER A 96 -13.15 -13.35 32.42
N THR A 97 -13.87 -12.53 31.67
CA THR A 97 -14.73 -11.46 32.21
C THR A 97 -16.21 -11.83 32.26
N GLY A 98 -16.63 -12.83 31.48
CA GLY A 98 -18.04 -13.20 31.32
C GLY A 98 -18.89 -12.16 30.57
N THR A 99 -18.26 -11.15 29.95
CA THR A 99 -18.97 -10.05 29.28
C THR A 99 -18.52 -9.90 27.82
N THR A 100 -19.49 -9.77 26.92
CA THR A 100 -19.28 -9.36 25.52
C THR A 100 -19.44 -7.86 25.31
N PHE A 101 -19.91 -7.14 26.34
CA PHE A 101 -20.06 -5.68 26.31
C PHE A 101 -18.79 -4.99 26.83
N PRO A 102 -18.35 -3.91 26.15
CA PRO A 102 -17.27 -3.06 26.67
C PRO A 102 -17.63 -2.51 28.05
N ALA A 103 -16.66 -2.50 28.96
CA ALA A 103 -16.82 -1.86 30.26
C ALA A 103 -17.12 -0.36 30.07
N ARG A 104 -18.11 0.17 30.80
CA ARG A 104 -18.37 1.61 30.86
C ARG A 104 -17.29 2.27 31.71
N VAL A 105 -16.20 2.71 31.09
CA VAL A 105 -15.17 3.49 31.77
C VAL A 105 -15.59 4.95 31.84
N THR A 106 -15.75 5.48 33.06
CA THR A 106 -15.83 6.93 33.30
C THR A 106 -14.44 7.47 33.61
N PRO A 107 -14.11 8.73 33.26
CA PRO A 107 -12.81 9.33 33.59
C PRO A 107 -12.46 9.36 35.08
N ALA A 108 -13.47 9.20 35.96
CA ALA A 108 -13.31 9.17 37.41
C ALA A 108 -12.97 7.77 37.98
N GLY A 109 -12.97 6.72 37.15
CA GLY A 109 -12.94 5.33 37.62
C GLY A 109 -14.29 4.86 38.17
N ASP A 110 -14.48 3.54 38.29
CA ASP A 110 -15.64 3.00 38.99
C ASP A 110 -15.58 3.44 40.46
N PRO A 111 -16.67 3.99 41.05
CA PRO A 111 -16.70 4.19 42.48
C PRO A 111 -16.50 2.82 43.14
N GLN A 112 -15.49 2.69 44.01
CA GLN A 112 -15.29 1.49 44.82
C GLN A 112 -16.65 1.06 45.37
N GLN A 113 -17.18 -0.06 44.90
CA GLN A 113 -18.32 -0.68 45.54
C GLN A 113 -17.88 -0.94 46.99
N ALA A 114 -18.51 -0.20 47.92
CA ALA A 114 -18.36 -0.48 49.33
C ALA A 114 -18.61 -1.98 49.52
N PRO A 115 -17.77 -2.69 50.28
CA PRO A 115 -17.95 -4.12 50.47
C PRO A 115 -19.41 -4.37 50.85
N ASN A 116 -20.08 -5.27 50.13
CA ASN A 116 -21.42 -5.74 50.45
C ASN A 116 -21.32 -6.56 51.75
N ILE A 117 -21.06 -5.88 52.87
CA ILE A 117 -21.14 -6.45 54.19
C ILE A 117 -22.63 -6.66 54.43
N SER A 118 -23.02 -7.92 54.63
CA SER A 118 -24.43 -8.21 54.86
C SER A 118 -24.88 -7.55 56.17
N VAL A 119 -26.17 -7.24 56.28
CA VAL A 119 -26.73 -6.70 57.53
C VAL A 119 -26.42 -7.64 58.71
N SER A 120 -26.41 -8.95 58.46
CA SER A 120 -26.04 -9.98 59.42
C SER A 120 -24.60 -9.83 59.93
N ASP A 121 -23.65 -9.54 59.04
CA ASP A 121 -22.24 -9.34 59.42
C ASP A 121 -22.04 -8.04 60.22
N LEU A 122 -22.81 -6.98 59.90
CA LEU A 122 -22.78 -5.74 60.68
C LEU A 122 -23.33 -5.95 62.09
N ILE A 123 -24.42 -6.72 62.22
CA ILE A 123 -24.99 -7.06 63.53
C ILE A 123 -24.00 -7.91 64.33
N ALA A 124 -23.41 -8.94 63.72
CA ALA A 124 -22.42 -9.79 64.38
C ALA A 124 -21.21 -8.98 64.88
N ARG A 125 -20.76 -8.00 64.11
CA ARG A 125 -19.65 -7.12 64.51
C ARG A 125 -20.03 -6.18 65.65
N TYR A 126 -21.27 -5.69 65.67
CA TYR A 126 -21.78 -4.91 66.81
C TYR A 126 -21.83 -5.76 68.08
N ASP A 127 -22.38 -6.98 67.99
CA ASP A 127 -22.46 -7.91 69.12
C ASP A 127 -21.07 -8.27 69.65
N GLU A 128 -20.09 -8.44 68.77
CA GLU A 128 -18.69 -8.65 69.15
C GLU A 128 -18.14 -7.47 69.97
N LEU A 129 -18.37 -6.23 69.54
CA LEU A 129 -17.92 -5.03 70.26
C LEU A 129 -18.60 -4.89 71.63
N VAL A 130 -19.88 -5.24 71.71
CA VAL A 130 -20.62 -5.26 72.98
C VAL A 130 -20.05 -6.34 73.91
N SER A 131 -19.81 -7.55 73.39
CA SER A 131 -19.25 -8.67 74.16
C SER A 131 -17.81 -8.42 74.62
N ALA A 132 -17.05 -7.65 73.85
CA ALA A 132 -15.68 -7.21 74.19
C ALA A 132 -15.65 -6.05 75.20
N ASN A 133 -16.82 -5.64 75.73
CA ASN A 133 -16.97 -4.58 76.72
C ASN A 133 -16.47 -3.20 76.23
N LYS A 134 -16.69 -2.90 74.95
CA LYS A 134 -16.30 -1.64 74.29
C LYS A 134 -17.53 -0.81 73.88
N PRO A 135 -18.25 -0.22 74.85
CA PRO A 135 -19.54 0.40 74.60
C PRO A 135 -19.45 1.66 73.72
N GLU A 136 -18.37 2.43 73.83
CA GLU A 136 -18.19 3.64 73.01
C GLU A 136 -17.91 3.32 71.54
N GLU A 137 -17.13 2.26 71.29
CA GLU A 137 -16.86 1.77 69.93
C GLU A 137 -18.13 1.16 69.32
N ALA A 138 -18.87 0.36 70.10
CA ALA A 138 -20.13 -0.20 69.69
C ALA A 138 -21.16 0.89 69.33
N ALA A 139 -21.28 1.94 70.15
CA ALA A 139 -22.21 3.04 69.89
C ALA A 139 -21.87 3.82 68.62
N LYS A 140 -20.57 4.12 68.39
CA LYS A 140 -20.11 4.76 67.15
C LYS A 140 -20.37 3.88 65.94
N PHE A 141 -20.06 2.59 66.05
CA PHE A 141 -20.30 1.62 64.99
C PHE A 141 -21.79 1.50 64.63
N TYR A 142 -22.66 1.45 65.64
CA TYR A 142 -24.11 1.43 65.44
C TYR A 142 -24.61 2.69 64.70
N GLN A 143 -24.19 3.88 65.13
CA GLN A 143 -24.62 5.13 64.49
C GLN A 143 -24.14 5.24 63.04
N GLN A 144 -22.94 4.75 62.75
CA GLN A 144 -22.35 4.83 61.41
C GLN A 144 -22.94 3.78 60.45
N HIS A 145 -23.24 2.57 60.92
CA HIS A 145 -23.56 1.45 60.04
C HIS A 145 -24.99 0.90 60.19
N LEU A 146 -25.49 0.75 61.42
CA LEU A 146 -26.79 0.11 61.68
C LEU A 146 -27.94 1.12 61.71
N ALA A 147 -27.74 2.31 62.27
CA ALA A 147 -28.77 3.34 62.36
C ALA A 147 -29.26 3.82 60.98
N GLN A 148 -28.37 3.85 59.99
CA GLN A 148 -28.71 4.21 58.61
C GLN A 148 -29.63 3.19 57.93
N LEU A 149 -29.68 1.94 58.41
CA LEU A 149 -30.58 0.91 57.89
C LEU A 149 -32.01 1.08 58.42
N LEU A 150 -32.17 1.67 59.60
CA LEU A 150 -33.47 1.90 60.24
C LEU A 150 -34.17 3.18 59.73
N THR A 151 -33.43 4.12 59.14
CA THR A 151 -33.98 5.36 58.57
C THR A 151 -34.37 5.27 57.09
N ARG A 152 -34.22 4.08 56.49
CA ARG A 152 -34.48 3.82 55.06
C ARG A 152 -35.85 3.15 54.77
N THR A 153 -36.71 3.02 55.77
CA THR A 153 -38.14 2.61 55.63
C THR A 153 -39.04 3.82 55.53
#